data_AF-A0A7Y4JZ30-F1
#
_entry.id   AF-A0A7Y4JZ30-F1
#
_cell.length_a   1.000
_cell.length_b   1.000
_cell.length_c   1.000
_cell.angle_alpha   90.00
_cell.angle_beta   90.00
_cell.angle_gamma   90.00
#
_symmetry.space_group_name_H-M   'P 1'
#
loop_
_entity.id
_entity.type
_entity.pdbx_description
1 polymer ?
#
loop_
_entity_poly.entity_id
_entity_poly.type
_entity_poly.pdbx_seq_one_letter_code
_entity_poly.pdbx_strand_id
1 'polypeptide(L)' 'GVGVGSDYDGMVALPRGMRDVTDLPRLTEALLKRHPESWVERVMGGNFRRYFRETLGGG' A
#
# COMPACT_ATOMS: atom_id res chain seq x y z
N GLY A 1 -8.30 4.14 -8.93
CA GLY A 1 -7.88 4.03 -7.52
C GLY A 1 -6.39 3.79 -7.48
N VAL A 2 -5.72 4.09 -6.37
CA VAL A 2 -4.28 3.85 -6.20
C VAL A 2 -4.08 2.85 -5.04
N GLY A 3 -3.13 1.93 -5.18
CA GLY A 3 -2.79 0.93 -4.15
C GLY A 3 -1.29 0.64 -4.17
N VAL A 4 -0.81 -0.03 -3.11
CA VAL A 4 0.60 -0.42 -2.94
C VAL A 4 0.77 -1.91 -3.20
N GLY A 5 1.76 -2.27 -4.03
CA GLY A 5 2.25 -3.64 -4.19
C GLY A 5 3.77 -3.60 -4.31
N SER A 6 4.48 -4.21 -3.36
CA SER A 6 5.93 -4.04 -3.20
C SER A 6 6.78 -5.09 -3.89
N ASP A 7 6.24 -6.29 -4.15
CA ASP A 7 7.00 -7.42 -4.68
C ASP A 7 8.26 -7.75 -3.84
N TYR A 8 8.14 -7.75 -2.50
CA TYR A 8 9.28 -7.89 -1.58
C TYR A 8 10.13 -9.15 -1.79
N ASP A 9 9.51 -10.24 -2.24
CA ASP A 9 10.20 -11.51 -2.52
C ASP A 9 10.45 -11.71 -4.02
N GLY A 10 10.19 -10.68 -4.83
CA GLY A 10 10.49 -10.66 -6.25
C GLY A 10 11.98 -10.39 -6.51
N MET A 11 12.38 -10.53 -7.78
CA MET A 11 13.75 -10.21 -8.21
C MET A 11 13.97 -8.71 -8.49
N VAL A 12 13.10 -7.84 -7.97
CA VAL A 12 13.15 -6.39 -8.20
C VAL A 12 13.90 -5.71 -7.07
N ALA A 13 14.82 -4.81 -7.42
CA ALA A 13 15.53 -4.01 -6.42
C ALA A 13 14.57 -3.08 -5.69
N LEU A 14 14.58 -3.15 -4.35
CA LEU A 14 13.75 -2.28 -3.50
C LEU A 14 14.30 -0.85 -3.43
N PRO A 15 13.44 0.15 -3.18
CA PRO A 15 13.88 1.51 -2.91
C PRO A 15 14.87 1.59 -1.75
N ARG A 16 15.80 2.55 -1.83
CA ARG A 16 16.79 2.76 -0.78
C ARG A 16 16.12 2.99 0.58
N GLY A 17 16.53 2.22 1.59
CA GLY A 17 15.98 2.29 2.95
C GLY A 17 14.80 1.35 3.20
N MET A 18 14.45 0.50 2.23
CA MET A 18 13.51 -0.60 2.36
C MET A 18 14.24 -1.92 2.13
N ARG A 19 14.02 -2.90 3.00
CA ARG A 19 14.65 -4.22 2.95
C ARG A 19 13.63 -5.33 2.77
N ASP A 20 12.52 -5.24 3.48
CA ASP A 20 11.46 -6.25 3.49
C ASP A 20 10.14 -5.63 3.98
N VAL A 21 9.12 -6.48 4.15
CA VAL A 21 7.78 -6.11 4.63
C VAL A 21 7.77 -5.27 5.91
N THR A 22 8.77 -5.41 6.78
CA THR A 22 8.86 -4.67 8.04
C THR A 22 9.10 -3.16 7.82
N ASP A 23 9.50 -2.74 6.62
CA ASP A 23 9.75 -1.35 6.27
C ASP A 23 8.51 -0.62 5.71
N LEU A 24 7.34 -1.28 5.58
CA LEU A 24 6.09 -0.63 5.17
C LEU A 24 5.69 0.60 6.01
N PRO A 25 5.90 0.65 7.34
CA PRO A 25 5.63 1.86 8.13
C PRO A 25 6.40 3.09 7.63
N ARG A 26 7.62 2.92 7.10
CA ARG A 26 8.41 4.03 6.53
C ARG A 26 7.73 4.64 5.30
N LEU A 27 7.14 3.80 4.45
CA LEU A 27 6.34 4.26 3.32
C LEU A 27 5.12 5.05 3.80
N THR A 28 4.41 4.53 4.81
CA THR A 28 3.26 5.23 5.41
C THR A 28 3.67 6.61 5.94
N GLU A 29 4.74 6.71 6.71
CA GLU A 29 5.26 7.99 7.21
C GLU A 29 5.62 8.96 6.09
N ALA A 30 6.25 8.47 5.02
CA ALA A 30 6.61 9.30 3.87
C ALA A 30 5.38 9.86 3.14
N LEU A 31 4.31 9.07 3.05
CA LEU A 31 3.04 9.48 2.45
C LEU A 31 2.29 10.47 3.35
N LEU A 32 2.25 10.24 4.66
CA LEU A 32 1.60 11.14 5.63
C LEU A 32 2.22 12.54 5.65
N LYS A 33 3.52 12.66 5.34
CA LYS A 33 4.19 13.96 5.18
C LYS A 33 3.71 14.77 3.96
N ARG A 34 3.01 14.13 3.02
CA ARG A 34 2.67 14.72 1.71
C ARG A 34 1.17 14.72 1.41
N HIS A 35 0.39 13.90 2.11
CA HIS A 35 -1.01 13.66 1.80
C HIS A 35 -1.86 13.60 3.08
N PRO A 36 -3.16 13.94 2.99
CA PRO A 36 -4.09 13.76 4.09
C PRO A 36 -4.19 12.29 4.53
N GLU A 37 -4.33 12.06 5.83
CA GLU A 37 -4.44 10.72 6.42
C GLU A 37 -5.53 9.88 5.75
N SER A 38 -6.71 10.44 5.53
CA SER A 38 -7.83 9.77 4.85
C SER A 38 -7.49 9.29 3.43
N TRP A 39 -6.59 9.98 2.73
CA TRP A 39 -6.10 9.54 1.43
C TRP A 39 -5.07 8.40 1.58
N VAL A 40 -4.17 8.51 2.56
CA VAL A 40 -3.17 7.47 2.85
C VAL A 40 -3.83 6.16 3.28
N GLU A 41 -4.84 6.19 4.14
CA GLU A 41 -5.62 5.02 4.54
C GLU A 41 -6.22 4.27 3.34
N ARG A 42 -6.72 5.04 2.36
CA ARG A 42 -7.24 4.48 1.12
C ARG A 42 -6.16 3.78 0.30
N VAL A 43 -4.98 4.38 0.18
CA VAL A 43 -3.87 3.81 -0.59
C VAL A 43 -3.26 2.58 0.08
N MET A 44 -3.09 2.62 1.40
CA MET A 44 -2.49 1.53 2.18
C MET A 44 -3.37 0.28 2.30
N GLY A 45 -4.65 0.36 1.89
CA GLY A 45 -5.48 -0.84 1.77
C GLY A 45 -6.96 -0.59 1.63
N GLY A 46 -7.47 0.61 1.92
CA GLY A 46 -8.91 0.91 1.78
C GLY A 46 -9.43 0.70 0.36
N ASN A 47 -8.67 1.11 -0.66
CA ASN A 47 -9.02 0.93 -2.06
C ASN A 47 -9.06 -0.57 -2.44
N PHE A 48 -8.09 -1.38 -1.98
CA PHE A 48 -8.10 -2.83 -2.21
C PHE A 48 -9.28 -3.52 -1.53
N ARG A 49 -9.57 -3.18 -0.26
CA ARG A 49 -10.72 -3.73 0.47
C ARG A 49 -12.05 -3.42 -0.24
N ARG A 50 -12.21 -2.19 -0.73
CA ARG A 50 -13.38 -1.81 -1.53
C ARG A 50 -13.46 -2.64 -2.81
N TYR A 51 -12.37 -2.74 -3.56
CA TYR A 51 -12.31 -3.51 -4.79
C TYR A 51 -12.68 -4.98 -4.57
N PHE A 52 -12.07 -5.64 -3.58
CA PHE A 52 -12.39 -7.04 -3.28
C PHE A 52 -13.85 -7.23 -2.86
N ARG A 53 -14.43 -6.30 -2.12
CA ARG A 53 -15.86 -6.37 -1.79
C ARG A 53 -16.75 -6.27 -3.02
N GLU A 54 -16.43 -5.35 -3.94
CA GLU A 54 -17.19 -5.16 -5.18
C GLU A 54 -17.03 -6.35 -6.15
N THR A 55 -15.85 -6.98 -6.19
CA THR A 55 -15.54 -8.05 -7.15
C THR A 55 -15.85 -9.45 -6.61
N LEU A 56 -15.64 -9.70 -5.31
CA LEU A 56 -15.78 -11.02 -4.69
C LEU A 56 -17.04 -11.15 -3.81
N GLY A 57 -17.69 -10.03 -3.47
CA GLY A 57 -18.90 -10.02 -2.63
C GLY A 57 -20.19 -10.37 -3.37
N GLY A 58 -20.10 -10.83 -4.62
CA GLY A 58 -21.22 -11.38 -5.40
C GLY A 58 -21.22 -12.90 -5.36
N GLY A 59 -21.76 -13.45 -4.27
CA GLY A 59 -22.10 -14.86 -4.06
C GLY A 59 -23.27 -14.94 -3.10
#